data_AF-A0A7L5YNH5-F1
#
_entry.id   AF-A0A7L5YNH5-F1
#
_cell.length_a   1.000
_cell.length_b   1.000
_cell.length_c   1.000
_cell.angle_alpha   90.00
_cell.angle_beta   90.00
_cell.angle_gamma   90.00
#
_symmetry.space_group_name_H-M   'P 1'
#
loop_
_entity.id
_entity.type
_entity.pdbx_description
1 polymer ?
#
loop_
_entity_poly.entity_id
_entity_poly.type
_entity_poly.pdbx_seq_one_letter_code
_entity_poly.pdbx_strand_id
1 'polypeptide(L)'
;MTEISEAYAALGGASSFLGAPTTEETTCPDGIGHYRHFDGGSIYWHPITGAHEVHGAIREKWQRMGWERSLLGYPTTNESDAIGHGKFNHFMGGSIYWTAETGAQCVYGPIWEKWQETGWERGALGFPVTDAYEPAGGEQRQQFQGGMIGWTPQDGTYVVSEPHKLNKVLRVFLVRFTDISNPPPLREIGSIVSSSRQTNCAPIPMVD
;
A
#
# COMPACT_ATOMS: atom_id res chain seq x y z
N MET A 1 35.10 9.38 -13.91
CA MET A 1 34.39 9.81 -12.69
C MET A 1 33.42 8.69 -12.35
N THR A 2 33.19 8.35 -11.08
CA THR A 2 32.21 7.32 -10.71
C THR A 2 30.81 7.95 -10.71
N GLU A 3 29.75 7.16 -10.93
CA GLU A 3 28.37 7.69 -10.91
C GLU A 3 28.00 8.29 -9.53
N ILE A 4 28.56 7.75 -8.44
CA ILE A 4 28.43 8.35 -7.09
C ILE A 4 29.03 9.75 -7.05
N SER A 5 30.20 9.94 -7.66
CA SER A 5 30.85 11.26 -7.70
C SER A 5 30.11 12.24 -8.60
N GLU A 6 29.49 11.76 -9.68
CA GLU A 6 28.64 12.56 -10.56
C GLU A 6 27.35 12.99 -9.86
N ALA A 7 26.66 12.08 -9.17
CA ALA A 7 25.48 12.38 -8.37
C ALA A 7 25.80 13.39 -7.26
N TYR A 8 26.91 13.20 -6.54
CA TYR A 8 27.36 14.15 -5.51
C TYR A 8 27.65 15.54 -6.09
N ALA A 9 28.31 15.62 -7.24
CA ALA A 9 28.58 16.89 -7.91
C ALA A 9 27.28 17.57 -8.37
N ALA A 10 26.32 16.82 -8.91
CA ALA A 10 25.01 17.33 -9.33
C ALA A 10 24.20 17.93 -8.18
N LEU A 11 24.37 17.42 -6.95
CA LEU A 11 23.76 17.97 -5.74
C LEU A 11 24.46 19.23 -5.20
N GLY A 12 25.61 19.61 -5.77
CA GLY A 12 26.42 20.76 -5.32
C GLY A 12 27.63 20.38 -4.46
N GLY A 13 27.98 19.09 -4.40
CA GLY A 13 29.17 18.60 -3.70
C GLY A 13 29.18 18.96 -2.22
N ALA A 14 30.32 19.43 -1.72
CA ALA A 14 30.50 19.72 -0.29
C ALA A 14 29.64 20.90 0.23
N SER A 15 29.12 21.73 -0.68
CA SER A 15 28.21 22.83 -0.36
C SER A 15 26.74 22.38 -0.29
N SER A 16 26.45 21.12 -0.63
CA SER A 16 25.11 20.54 -0.57
C SER A 16 24.73 20.13 0.86
N PHE A 17 23.48 19.70 1.03
CA PHE A 17 23.00 19.12 2.29
C PHE A 17 23.72 17.82 2.69
N LEU A 18 24.45 17.17 1.77
CA LEU A 18 25.24 15.99 2.09
C LEU A 18 26.53 16.34 2.86
N GLY A 19 27.07 17.55 2.69
CA GLY A 19 28.34 17.93 3.34
C GLY A 19 29.54 17.15 2.81
N ALA A 20 30.60 17.05 3.62
CA ALA A 20 31.84 16.41 3.21
C ALA A 20 31.70 14.87 3.16
N PRO A 21 32.45 14.19 2.28
CA PRO A 21 32.52 12.73 2.31
C PRO A 21 33.22 12.26 3.59
N THR A 22 32.63 11.27 4.27
CA THR A 22 33.16 10.67 5.51
C THR A 22 33.83 9.32 5.26
N THR A 23 33.60 8.72 4.10
CA THR A 23 34.28 7.50 3.63
C THR A 23 34.79 7.69 2.21
N GLU A 24 35.74 6.83 1.84
CA GLU A 24 36.00 6.56 0.43
C GLU A 24 34.79 5.84 -0.20
N GLU A 25 34.75 5.84 -1.53
CA GLU A 25 33.78 4.99 -2.25
C GLU A 25 34.19 3.52 -2.10
N THR A 26 33.28 2.70 -1.57
CA THR A 26 33.55 1.32 -1.20
C THR A 26 32.49 0.41 -1.80
N THR A 27 32.87 -0.80 -2.18
CA THR A 27 31.91 -1.83 -2.62
C THR A 27 31.01 -2.23 -1.45
N CYS A 28 29.72 -2.37 -1.72
CA CYS A 28 28.74 -2.84 -0.75
C CYS A 28 29.07 -4.27 -0.28
N PRO A 29 28.73 -4.63 0.97
CA PRO A 29 28.92 -5.98 1.51
C PRO A 29 28.33 -7.15 0.69
N ASP A 30 27.31 -6.90 -0.12
CA ASP A 30 26.72 -7.91 -1.02
C ASP A 30 27.55 -8.16 -2.29
N GLY A 31 28.57 -7.33 -2.54
CA GLY A 31 29.46 -7.41 -3.69
C GLY A 31 28.88 -6.85 -5.00
N ILE A 32 27.72 -6.18 -4.98
CA ILE A 32 27.04 -5.72 -6.20
C ILE A 32 27.16 -4.21 -6.39
N GLY A 33 26.77 -3.44 -5.37
CA GLY A 33 26.74 -1.99 -5.43
C GLY A 33 28.01 -1.34 -4.90
N HIS A 34 28.01 -0.02 -4.98
CA HIS A 34 29.01 0.83 -4.36
C HIS A 34 28.31 1.87 -3.49
N TYR A 35 28.99 2.39 -2.48
CA TYR A 35 28.46 3.47 -1.66
C TYR A 35 29.56 4.43 -1.22
N ARG A 36 29.12 5.64 -0.88
CA ARG A 36 29.92 6.61 -0.13
C ARG A 36 29.04 7.27 0.93
N HIS A 37 29.57 7.39 2.14
CA HIS A 37 28.92 8.16 3.20
C HIS A 37 29.42 9.60 3.20
N PHE A 38 28.53 10.49 3.62
CA PHE A 38 28.75 11.92 3.78
C PHE A 38 28.23 12.36 5.15
N ASP A 39 28.58 13.55 5.60
CA ASP A 39 28.13 14.08 6.90
C ASP A 39 26.59 14.06 7.05
N GLY A 40 25.89 14.49 5.99
CA GLY A 40 24.44 14.63 5.95
C GLY A 40 23.70 13.45 5.33
N GLY A 41 24.39 12.48 4.72
CA GLY A 41 23.71 11.41 3.98
C GLY A 41 24.59 10.28 3.45
N SER A 42 24.02 9.48 2.57
CA SER A 42 24.73 8.44 1.81
C SER A 42 24.32 8.51 0.36
N ILE A 43 25.24 8.21 -0.56
CA ILE A 43 24.89 7.88 -1.95
C ILE A 43 25.23 6.42 -2.17
N TYR A 44 24.28 5.67 -2.71
CA TYR A 44 24.44 4.27 -3.09
C TYR A 44 24.21 4.12 -4.59
N TRP A 45 25.05 3.32 -5.22
CA TRP A 45 24.94 2.95 -6.62
C TRP A 45 24.70 1.46 -6.77
N HIS A 46 23.85 1.10 -7.73
CA HIS A 46 23.63 -0.29 -8.15
C HIS A 46 23.43 -0.33 -9.68
N PRO A 47 23.90 -1.38 -10.39
CA PRO A 47 23.88 -1.43 -11.86
C PRO A 47 22.49 -1.31 -12.50
N ILE A 48 21.43 -1.64 -11.76
CA ILE A 48 20.04 -1.54 -12.25
C ILE A 48 19.43 -0.16 -11.97
N THR A 49 19.80 0.50 -10.87
CA THR A 49 19.10 1.71 -10.42
C THR A 49 19.91 2.98 -10.61
N GLY A 50 21.23 2.88 -10.76
CA GLY A 50 22.13 4.03 -10.76
C GLY A 50 22.41 4.54 -9.34
N ALA A 51 22.99 5.74 -9.24
CA ALA A 51 23.35 6.37 -7.99
C ALA A 51 22.20 7.21 -7.42
N HIS A 52 21.82 6.96 -6.17
CA HIS A 52 20.77 7.71 -5.46
C HIS A 52 21.21 8.07 -4.05
N GLU A 53 20.89 9.28 -3.59
CA GLU A 53 21.09 9.66 -2.21
C GLU A 53 19.92 9.29 -1.29
N VAL A 54 20.28 8.98 -0.05
CA VAL A 54 19.37 8.80 1.08
C VAL A 54 19.94 9.63 2.22
N HIS A 55 19.13 10.47 2.86
CA HIS A 55 19.58 11.34 3.93
C HIS A 55 18.58 11.42 5.10
N GLY A 56 18.94 12.19 6.13
CA GLY A 56 18.09 12.47 7.29
C GLY A 56 17.47 11.23 7.95
N ALA A 57 16.22 11.36 8.38
CA ALA A 57 15.50 10.32 9.12
C ALA A 57 15.26 9.04 8.30
N ILE A 58 15.14 9.16 6.97
CA ILE A 58 14.96 8.02 6.07
C ILE A 58 16.24 7.18 6.04
N ARG A 59 17.40 7.82 5.90
CA ARG A 59 18.70 7.15 5.96
C ARG A 59 18.91 6.44 7.30
N GLU A 60 18.61 7.13 8.40
CA GLU A 60 18.74 6.53 9.73
C GLU A 60 17.86 5.30 9.91
N LYS A 61 16.63 5.32 9.36
CA LYS A 61 15.74 4.17 9.37
C LYS A 61 16.31 3.01 8.56
N TRP A 62 16.71 3.27 7.32
CA TRP A 62 17.30 2.27 6.44
C TRP A 62 18.59 1.66 7.02
N GLN A 63 19.43 2.49 7.67
CA GLN A 63 20.59 2.05 8.43
C GLN A 63 20.22 1.03 9.50
N ARG A 64 19.20 1.33 10.34
CA ARG A 64 18.74 0.41 11.40
C ARG A 64 18.20 -0.91 10.84
N MET A 65 17.66 -0.89 9.61
CA MET A 65 17.19 -2.09 8.92
C MET A 65 18.34 -2.92 8.31
N GLY A 66 19.57 -2.41 8.29
CA GLY A 66 20.73 -3.11 7.74
C GLY A 66 21.10 -2.71 6.32
N TRP A 67 20.74 -1.50 5.89
CA TRP A 67 21.12 -0.92 4.60
C TRP A 67 20.67 -1.76 3.40
N GLU A 68 21.54 -1.92 2.38
CA GLU A 68 21.29 -2.68 1.16
C GLU A 68 21.06 -4.18 1.40
N ARG A 69 21.49 -4.71 2.57
CA ARG A 69 21.20 -6.09 2.97
C ARG A 69 19.82 -6.27 3.61
N SER A 70 19.10 -5.18 3.86
CA SER A 70 17.71 -5.24 4.32
C SER A 70 16.77 -5.73 3.22
N LEU A 71 15.52 -6.03 3.58
CA LEU A 71 14.47 -6.38 2.62
C LEU A 71 14.17 -5.27 1.60
N LEU A 72 14.61 -4.03 1.86
CA LEU A 72 14.43 -2.91 0.93
C LEU A 72 15.44 -2.93 -0.22
N GLY A 73 16.65 -3.44 0.00
CA GLY A 73 17.72 -3.39 -1.00
C GLY A 73 18.21 -1.96 -1.26
N TYR A 74 18.56 -1.68 -2.52
CA TYR A 74 19.11 -0.40 -2.95
C TYR A 74 18.02 0.66 -3.21
N PRO A 75 18.34 1.96 -3.01
CA PRO A 75 17.47 3.04 -3.42
C PRO A 75 17.28 3.05 -4.94
N THR A 76 16.05 3.37 -5.35
CA THR A 76 15.64 3.57 -6.75
C THR A 76 15.34 5.04 -7.04
N THR A 77 15.26 5.86 -6.00
CA THR A 77 15.12 7.31 -6.08
C THR A 77 16.02 7.98 -5.06
N ASN A 78 16.39 9.21 -5.39
CA ASN A 78 16.74 10.28 -4.48
C ASN A 78 15.62 10.54 -3.45
N GLU A 79 15.96 11.19 -2.33
CA GLU A 79 14.92 11.61 -1.37
C GLU A 79 14.06 12.70 -2.02
N SER A 80 12.75 12.45 -2.10
CA SER A 80 11.81 13.27 -2.85
C SER A 80 10.65 13.75 -1.98
N ASP A 81 10.02 14.86 -2.38
CA ASP A 81 8.83 15.40 -1.71
C ASP A 81 7.60 14.49 -1.92
N ALA A 82 6.96 14.12 -0.81
CA ALA A 82 5.61 13.57 -0.80
C ALA A 82 4.57 14.70 -0.62
N ILE A 83 3.28 14.36 -0.73
CA ILE A 83 2.21 15.32 -0.45
C ILE A 83 2.29 15.83 1.01
N GLY A 84 1.80 17.05 1.27
CA GLY A 84 1.64 17.53 2.65
C GLY A 84 2.94 17.65 3.45
N HIS A 85 4.06 17.98 2.78
CA HIS A 85 5.40 18.12 3.38
C HIS A 85 6.06 16.83 3.87
N GLY A 86 5.55 15.66 3.46
CA GLY A 86 6.26 14.41 3.66
C GLY A 86 7.49 14.27 2.75
N LYS A 87 8.33 13.28 3.06
CA LYS A 87 9.50 12.88 2.25
C LYS A 87 9.45 11.39 2.00
N PHE A 88 10.10 10.92 0.94
CA PHE A 88 10.26 9.48 0.72
C PHE A 88 11.51 9.14 -0.09
N ASN A 89 11.99 7.91 0.09
CA ASN A 89 12.81 7.20 -0.89
C ASN A 89 12.08 5.90 -1.27
N HIS A 90 12.08 5.59 -2.57
CA HIS A 90 11.77 4.25 -3.02
C HIS A 90 13.04 3.40 -3.03
N PHE A 91 12.87 2.13 -2.74
CA PHE A 91 13.89 1.09 -2.77
C PHE A 91 13.39 -0.07 -3.63
N MET A 92 14.28 -0.97 -4.02
CA MET A 92 13.93 -2.11 -4.87
C MET A 92 12.81 -2.99 -4.28
N GLY A 93 12.84 -3.21 -2.96
CA GLY A 93 11.88 -4.06 -2.24
C GLY A 93 10.82 -3.32 -1.43
N GLY A 94 10.73 -1.99 -1.55
CA GLY A 94 9.79 -1.23 -0.74
C GLY A 94 10.02 0.27 -0.78
N SER A 95 9.57 0.97 0.27
CA SER A 95 9.73 2.41 0.40
C SER A 95 9.82 2.82 1.85
N ILE A 96 10.50 3.93 2.12
CA ILE A 96 10.45 4.58 3.43
C ILE A 96 9.87 5.96 3.21
N TYR A 97 8.81 6.26 3.96
CA TYR A 97 8.16 7.55 3.98
C TYR A 97 8.38 8.22 5.33
N TRP A 98 8.58 9.53 5.32
CA TRP A 98 8.70 10.36 6.51
C TRP A 98 7.63 11.43 6.51
N THR A 99 7.01 11.67 7.67
CA THR A 99 6.27 12.89 7.97
C THR A 99 6.67 13.43 9.33
N ALA A 100 6.33 14.68 9.62
CA ALA A 100 6.60 15.28 10.93
C ALA A 100 5.84 14.57 12.06
N GLU A 101 4.68 14.00 11.76
CA GLU A 101 3.80 13.33 12.72
C GLU A 101 4.27 11.91 13.07
N THR A 102 4.71 11.14 12.07
CA THR A 102 4.99 9.71 12.24
C THR A 102 6.47 9.36 12.18
N GLY A 103 7.32 10.29 11.75
CA GLY A 103 8.72 9.99 11.46
C GLY A 103 8.87 9.02 10.28
N ALA A 104 10.04 8.38 10.16
CA ALA A 104 10.33 7.48 9.05
C ALA A 104 9.73 6.07 9.28
N GLN A 105 8.80 5.68 8.41
CA GLN A 105 8.11 4.39 8.42
C GLN A 105 8.40 3.63 7.12
N CYS A 106 8.76 2.35 7.24
CA CYS A 106 9.03 1.51 6.08
C CYS A 106 7.79 0.72 5.67
N VAL A 107 7.59 0.56 4.36
CA VAL A 107 6.54 -0.26 3.76
C VAL A 107 7.24 -1.19 2.76
N TYR A 108 7.09 -2.51 2.89
CA TYR A 108 7.76 -3.48 2.01
C TYR A 108 6.90 -4.72 1.76
N GLY A 109 7.34 -5.56 0.82
CA GLY A 109 6.70 -6.84 0.51
C GLY A 109 5.25 -6.71 0.02
N PRO A 110 4.39 -7.71 0.28
CA PRO A 110 3.01 -7.71 -0.22
C PRO A 110 2.18 -6.50 0.23
N ILE A 111 2.43 -5.99 1.44
CA ILE A 111 1.74 -4.79 1.95
C ILE A 111 2.09 -3.57 1.10
N TRP A 112 3.35 -3.40 0.71
CA TRP A 112 3.79 -2.30 -0.16
C TRP A 112 3.18 -2.40 -1.56
N GLU A 113 3.20 -3.59 -2.16
CA GLU A 113 2.56 -3.85 -3.45
C GLU A 113 1.07 -3.49 -3.39
N LYS A 114 0.37 -3.90 -2.33
CA LYS A 114 -1.03 -3.56 -2.16
C LYS A 114 -1.26 -2.07 -1.97
N TRP A 115 -0.44 -1.41 -1.16
CA TRP A 115 -0.56 0.03 -0.93
C TRP A 115 -0.34 0.82 -2.21
N GLN A 116 0.57 0.38 -3.08
CA GLN A 116 0.76 0.92 -4.42
C GLN A 116 -0.49 0.86 -5.27
N GLU A 117 -1.18 -0.28 -5.30
CA GLU A 117 -2.46 -0.42 -6.03
C GLU A 117 -3.54 0.54 -5.51
N THR A 118 -3.47 0.93 -4.23
CA THR A 118 -4.42 1.88 -3.63
C THR A 118 -4.06 3.36 -3.88
N GLY A 119 -2.97 3.64 -4.59
CA GLY A 119 -2.53 5.00 -4.91
C GLY A 119 -1.56 5.62 -3.90
N TRP A 120 -0.80 4.80 -3.15
CA TRP A 120 0.19 5.22 -2.17
C TRP A 120 -0.36 6.26 -1.16
N GLU A 121 0.44 7.26 -0.80
CA GLU A 121 0.09 8.31 0.16
C GLU A 121 -1.03 9.23 -0.35
N ARG A 122 -1.30 9.22 -1.66
CA ARG A 122 -2.39 9.96 -2.31
C ARG A 122 -3.72 9.21 -2.27
N GLY A 123 -3.67 7.91 -1.99
CA GLY A 123 -4.82 7.04 -1.86
C GLY A 123 -5.61 7.27 -0.57
N ALA A 124 -6.74 6.58 -0.43
CA ALA A 124 -7.60 6.69 0.74
C ALA A 124 -6.91 6.28 2.06
N LEU A 125 -5.86 5.44 1.98
CA LEU A 125 -5.08 5.01 3.14
C LEU A 125 -4.10 6.09 3.64
N GLY A 126 -3.61 6.97 2.77
CA GLY A 126 -2.63 7.99 3.16
C GLY A 126 -1.27 7.42 3.54
N PHE A 127 -0.50 8.18 4.34
CA PHE A 127 0.83 7.79 4.79
C PHE A 127 0.83 6.60 5.77
N PRO A 128 1.91 5.81 5.80
CA PRO A 128 2.13 4.83 6.87
C PRO A 128 2.29 5.54 8.23
N VAL A 129 1.70 4.93 9.26
CA VAL A 129 1.74 5.40 10.65
C VAL A 129 2.68 4.55 11.50
N THR A 130 2.81 3.28 11.15
CA THR A 130 3.72 2.31 11.78
C THR A 130 4.57 1.64 10.71
N ASP A 131 5.65 0.97 11.10
CA ASP A 131 6.21 -0.12 10.31
C ASP A 131 5.21 -1.30 10.29
N ALA A 132 5.49 -2.28 9.43
CA ALA A 132 4.82 -3.58 9.52
C ALA A 132 5.16 -4.27 10.86
N TYR A 133 4.16 -4.90 11.46
CA TYR A 133 4.28 -5.69 12.69
C TYR A 133 3.46 -6.98 12.60
N GLU A 134 3.78 -7.95 13.43
CA GLU A 134 3.15 -9.28 13.43
C GLU A 134 2.30 -9.49 14.69
N PRO A 135 0.96 -9.30 14.65
CA PRO A 135 0.13 -9.46 15.83
C PRO A 135 -0.06 -10.91 16.27
N ALA A 136 -0.17 -11.86 15.32
CA ALA A 136 -0.33 -13.28 15.59
C ALA A 136 -0.16 -14.12 14.33
N GLY A 137 0.14 -15.42 14.48
CA GLY A 137 -0.14 -16.44 13.46
C GLY A 137 0.53 -16.27 12.09
N GLY A 138 1.67 -15.56 12.00
CA GLY A 138 2.35 -15.31 10.73
C GLY A 138 1.68 -14.24 9.86
N GLU A 139 0.76 -13.47 10.45
CA GLU A 139 0.16 -12.33 9.81
C GLU A 139 1.07 -11.10 9.94
N GLN A 140 1.26 -10.37 8.84
CA GLN A 140 1.87 -9.05 8.85
C GLN A 140 0.78 -7.98 8.73
N ARG A 141 0.88 -6.91 9.51
CA ARG A 141 -0.04 -5.77 9.46
C ARG A 141 0.71 -4.46 9.49
N GLN A 142 0.14 -3.46 8.85
CA GLN A 142 0.66 -2.10 8.91
C GLN A 142 -0.47 -1.08 8.94
N GLN A 143 -0.34 -0.08 9.81
CA GLN A 143 -1.30 1.00 9.94
C GLN A 143 -0.94 2.16 9.02
N PHE A 144 -1.98 2.76 8.44
CA PHE A 144 -1.94 3.94 7.60
C PHE A 144 -2.94 4.96 8.13
N GLN A 145 -2.80 6.24 7.75
CA GLN A 145 -3.66 7.32 8.24
C GLN A 145 -5.17 7.12 8.00
N GLY A 146 -5.55 6.29 7.02
CA GLY A 146 -6.93 6.01 6.63
C GLY A 146 -7.37 4.56 6.86
N GLY A 147 -6.55 3.74 7.50
CA GLY A 147 -6.88 2.34 7.73
C GLY A 147 -5.66 1.46 7.95
N MET A 148 -5.74 0.21 7.52
CA MET A 148 -4.71 -0.80 7.73
C MET A 148 -4.65 -1.74 6.53
N ILE A 149 -3.47 -2.23 6.22
CA ILE A 149 -3.28 -3.37 5.32
C ILE A 149 -2.75 -4.53 6.15
N GLY A 150 -3.38 -5.70 6.00
CA GLY A 150 -2.90 -6.96 6.54
C GLY A 150 -2.49 -7.90 5.40
N TRP A 151 -1.61 -8.85 5.72
CA TRP A 151 -1.19 -9.92 4.83
C TRP A 151 -1.03 -11.23 5.59
N THR A 152 -1.54 -12.32 5.03
CA THR A 152 -1.22 -13.68 5.47
C THR A 152 -0.72 -14.50 4.29
N PRO A 153 0.13 -15.53 4.51
CA PRO A 153 0.52 -16.46 3.46
C PRO A 153 -0.67 -17.18 2.80
N GLN A 154 -1.76 -17.40 3.55
CA GLN A 154 -2.93 -18.15 3.11
C GLN A 154 -3.89 -17.30 2.26
N ASP A 155 -4.12 -16.06 2.66
CA ASP A 155 -5.19 -15.22 2.10
C ASP A 155 -4.68 -14.04 1.26
N GLY A 156 -3.37 -13.78 1.29
CA GLY A 156 -2.77 -12.63 0.63
C GLY A 156 -3.07 -11.32 1.36
N THR A 157 -3.06 -10.19 0.64
CA THR A 157 -3.31 -8.88 1.23
C THR A 157 -4.79 -8.53 1.32
N TYR A 158 -5.16 -7.87 2.42
CA TYR A 158 -6.49 -7.33 2.61
C TYR A 158 -6.41 -5.92 3.21
N VAL A 159 -7.40 -5.08 2.91
CA VAL A 159 -7.45 -3.68 3.35
C VAL A 159 -8.63 -3.49 4.30
N VAL A 160 -8.36 -2.91 5.46
CA VAL A 160 -9.39 -2.47 6.42
C VAL A 160 -9.39 -0.96 6.42
N SER A 161 -10.41 -0.34 5.83
CA SER A 161 -10.57 1.12 5.84
C SER A 161 -11.32 1.58 7.08
N GLU A 162 -10.90 2.72 7.65
CA GLU A 162 -11.61 3.38 8.73
C GLU A 162 -12.97 3.92 8.20
N PRO A 163 -14.12 3.51 8.76
CA PRO A 163 -15.45 3.87 8.24
C PRO A 163 -15.77 5.37 8.31
N HIS A 164 -14.92 6.18 8.94
CA HIS A 164 -15.16 7.60 9.16
C HIS A 164 -14.51 8.53 8.10
N LYS A 165 -13.61 8.05 7.22
CA LYS A 165 -13.08 8.85 6.09
C LYS A 165 -13.78 8.64 4.76
N LEU A 166 -14.63 7.61 4.65
CA LEU A 166 -15.44 7.36 3.44
C LEU A 166 -16.61 8.36 3.25
N ASN A 167 -16.87 9.25 4.21
CA ASN A 167 -18.03 10.16 4.17
C ASN A 167 -17.64 11.64 4.07
N LYS A 168 -17.34 12.08 2.85
CA LYS A 168 -17.84 13.39 2.38
C LYS A 168 -18.48 13.38 1.00
N VAL A 169 -18.39 12.28 0.23
CA VAL A 169 -18.99 12.22 -1.13
C VAL A 169 -19.78 10.93 -1.41
N LEU A 170 -19.60 9.83 -0.68
CA LEU A 170 -20.24 8.54 -1.03
C LEU A 170 -21.09 7.93 0.09
N ARG A 171 -21.98 8.71 0.70
CA ARG A 171 -23.05 8.18 1.57
C ARG A 171 -24.33 7.92 0.78
N VAL A 172 -24.21 7.25 -0.37
CA VAL A 172 -25.35 6.68 -1.11
C VAL A 172 -24.91 5.32 -1.62
N PHE A 173 -24.87 4.32 -0.74
CA PHE A 173 -25.19 2.91 -1.05
C PHE A 173 -25.20 2.14 0.28
N LEU A 174 -26.31 2.26 0.99
CA LEU A 174 -26.66 1.33 2.06
C LEU A 174 -27.21 0.06 1.41
N VAL A 175 -26.42 -1.01 1.37
CA VAL A 175 -27.00 -2.36 1.25
C VAL A 175 -26.32 -3.24 2.30
N ARG A 176 -27.04 -3.51 3.38
CA ARG A 176 -26.73 -4.60 4.30
C ARG A 176 -27.31 -5.89 3.73
N PHE A 177 -26.48 -6.89 3.50
CA PHE A 177 -26.91 -8.29 3.50
C PHE A 177 -25.80 -9.15 4.09
N THR A 178 -25.88 -9.43 5.38
CA THR A 178 -25.49 -10.70 5.99
C THR A 178 -26.10 -10.76 7.40
N ASP A 179 -27.30 -11.34 7.49
CA ASP A 179 -27.65 -12.13 8.67
C ASP A 179 -28.54 -13.28 8.21
N ILE A 180 -27.88 -14.41 7.91
CA ILE A 180 -28.54 -15.70 7.71
C ILE A 180 -28.47 -16.41 9.06
N SER A 181 -29.41 -16.10 9.96
CA SER A 181 -29.55 -16.87 11.19
C SER A 181 -30.98 -16.97 11.75
N ASN A 182 -32.03 -16.76 10.94
CA ASN A 182 -33.37 -17.36 11.21
C ASN A 182 -34.40 -17.05 10.10
N PRO A 183 -34.84 -18.02 9.28
CA PRO A 183 -36.05 -17.82 8.46
C PRO A 183 -37.32 -18.08 9.30
N PRO A 184 -38.36 -17.22 9.23
CA PRO A 184 -39.65 -17.51 9.87
C PRO A 184 -40.38 -18.68 9.16
N PRO A 185 -41.18 -19.50 9.89
CA PRO A 185 -41.79 -20.70 9.32
C PRO A 185 -42.92 -20.36 8.35
N LEU A 186 -42.97 -21.11 7.24
CA LEU A 186 -44.01 -21.06 6.22
C LEU A 186 -45.36 -21.43 6.84
N ARG A 187 -46.34 -20.52 6.78
CA ARG A 187 -47.74 -20.86 7.06
C ARG A 187 -48.43 -21.26 5.75
N GLU A 188 -48.89 -22.50 5.74
CA GLU A 188 -49.77 -23.08 4.72
C GLU A 188 -51.03 -22.23 4.55
N ILE A 189 -51.32 -21.83 3.30
CA ILE A 189 -52.64 -21.35 2.90
C ILE A 189 -53.32 -22.52 2.20
N GLY A 190 -54.32 -23.09 2.88
CA GLY A 190 -55.05 -24.27 2.45
C GLY A 190 -55.93 -24.06 1.22
N SER A 191 -55.87 -25.04 0.33
CA SER A 191 -57.00 -25.78 -0.28
C SER A 191 -58.37 -25.07 -0.36
N ILE A 192 -58.80 -24.75 -1.58
CA ILE A 192 -60.22 -24.82 -1.98
C ILE A 192 -60.30 -25.72 -3.22
N VAL A 193 -61.10 -26.78 -3.11
CA VAL A 193 -61.39 -27.79 -4.14
C VAL A 193 -62.87 -27.68 -4.54
N SER A 194 -63.17 -27.63 -5.85
CA SER A 194 -64.25 -28.37 -6.56
C SER A 194 -64.33 -27.85 -8.00
N SER A 195 -64.00 -28.61 -9.05
CA SER A 195 -64.71 -29.73 -9.69
C SER A 195 -65.58 -29.33 -10.90
N SER A 196 -65.11 -29.74 -12.09
CA SER A 196 -65.86 -30.25 -13.26
C SER A 196 -66.81 -29.32 -14.04
N ARG A 197 -66.61 -29.16 -15.36
CA ARG A 197 -67.17 -30.03 -16.42
C ARG A 197 -66.79 -29.55 -17.82
N GLN A 198 -66.80 -30.52 -18.70
CA GLN A 198 -66.43 -30.55 -20.11
C GLN A 198 -67.67 -30.31 -21.00
N THR A 199 -67.43 -30.05 -22.29
CA THR A 199 -68.27 -30.27 -23.49
C THR A 199 -69.28 -29.22 -24.00
N ASN A 200 -68.99 -28.84 -25.26
CA ASN A 200 -69.84 -28.83 -26.47
C ASN A 200 -70.94 -27.78 -26.74
N CYS A 201 -70.74 -27.18 -27.93
CA CYS A 201 -71.67 -26.94 -29.04
C CYS A 201 -72.76 -25.85 -28.97
N ALA A 202 -72.78 -25.09 -30.09
CA ALA A 202 -73.69 -24.02 -30.54
C ALA A 202 -75.17 -24.45 -30.69
N PRO A 203 -76.16 -23.56 -30.97
CA PRO A 203 -76.30 -22.82 -32.25
C PRO A 203 -76.98 -21.40 -32.26
N ILE A 204 -76.66 -20.56 -33.29
CA ILE A 204 -77.51 -19.78 -34.30
C ILE A 204 -78.66 -18.85 -33.78
N PRO A 205 -79.17 -17.74 -34.43
CA PRO A 205 -79.13 -17.25 -35.85
C PRO A 205 -78.70 -15.77 -36.10
N MET A 206 -78.19 -15.44 -37.29
CA MET A 206 -78.82 -14.81 -38.50
C MET A 206 -79.46 -13.43 -38.29
N VAL A 207 -78.90 -12.44 -38.99
CA VAL A 207 -79.63 -11.28 -39.53
C VAL A 207 -79.16 -11.08 -40.98
N ASP A 208 -80.18 -10.93 -41.82
CA ASP A 208 -80.31 -10.77 -43.28
C ASP A 208 -79.11 -10.29 -44.13
#